data_AF-A0A656Z4L9-F1
#
_entry.id   AF-A0A656Z4L9-F1
#
_cell.length_a   1.000
_cell.length_b   1.000
_cell.length_c   1.000
_cell.angle_alpha   90.00
_cell.angle_beta   90.00
_cell.angle_gamma   90.00
#
_symmetry.space_group_name_H-M   'P 1'
#
loop_
_entity.id
_entity.type
_entity.pdbx_description
1 polymer ?
#
loop_
_entity_poly.entity_id
_entity_poly.type
_entity_poly.pdbx_seq_one_letter_code
_entity_poly.pdbx_strand_id
1 'polypeptide(L)'
;FRGEHALRRYPNGEERCIACKLCEAICPAQAITIEAGPRRNDGTRRTVRYDIDMVKCIYCGFCQEACPVDAIVEGPNFEFATETREELYYDKDKLLANGDRWEREIARNIAMDAPYR
;
A
#
# COMPACT_ATOMS: atom_id res chain seq x y z
N PHE A 1 3.25 7.03 13.27
CA PHE A 1 4.10 7.74 12.28
C PHE A 1 3.65 7.33 10.88
N ARG A 2 3.84 8.19 9.87
CA ARG A 2 3.42 7.94 8.48
C ARG A 2 4.61 8.12 7.54
N GLY A 3 5.01 7.07 6.84
CA GLY A 3 6.20 7.04 5.98
C GLY A 3 5.96 6.36 4.64
N GLU A 4 6.97 5.61 4.17
CA GLU A 4 6.96 4.89 2.90
C GLU A 4 5.79 3.91 2.82
N HIS A 5 5.10 3.89 1.69
CA HIS A 5 3.93 3.04 1.49
C HIS A 5 4.35 1.57 1.29
N ALA A 6 3.53 0.65 1.80
CA ALA A 6 3.74 -0.78 1.68
C ALA A 6 2.42 -1.52 1.44
N LEU A 7 2.42 -2.46 0.50
CA LEU A 7 1.35 -3.43 0.32
C LEU A 7 1.67 -4.71 1.10
N ARG A 8 0.72 -5.14 1.93
CA ARG A 8 0.90 -6.28 2.85
C ARG A 8 0.28 -7.57 2.34
N ARG A 9 0.76 -8.66 2.90
CA ARG A 9 0.24 -10.02 2.69
C ARG A 9 -0.44 -10.54 3.95
N TYR A 10 -1.28 -11.55 3.77
CA TYR A 10 -1.74 -12.41 4.84
C TYR A 10 -0.61 -13.36 5.28
N PRO A 11 -0.71 -13.99 6.47
CA PRO A 11 0.29 -14.96 6.94
C PRO A 11 0.51 -16.15 6.00
N ASN A 12 -0.46 -16.47 5.14
CA ASN A 12 -0.35 -17.52 4.12
C ASN A 12 0.37 -17.06 2.83
N GLY A 13 0.87 -15.82 2.77
CA GLY A 13 1.58 -15.25 1.63
C GLY A 13 0.69 -14.60 0.56
N GLU A 14 -0.64 -14.73 0.66
CA GLU A 14 -1.57 -14.11 -0.28
C GLU A 14 -1.64 -12.60 -0.05
N GLU A 15 -1.66 -11.80 -1.12
CA GLU A 15 -1.81 -10.34 -0.99
C GLU A 15 -3.15 -9.97 -0.34
N ARG A 16 -3.14 -8.96 0.53
CA ARG A 16 -4.38 -8.51 1.20
C ARG A 16 -5.32 -7.75 0.27
N CYS A 17 -4.78 -7.10 -0.75
CA CYS A 17 -5.54 -6.19 -1.61
C CYS A 17 -6.64 -6.94 -2.40
N ILE A 18 -7.88 -6.47 -2.25
CA ILE A 18 -9.06 -7.01 -2.95
C ILE A 18 -9.54 -6.10 -4.11
N ALA A 19 -8.70 -5.15 -4.52
CA ALA A 19 -8.98 -4.17 -5.57
C ALA A 19 -10.31 -3.40 -5.36
N CYS A 20 -10.63 -2.99 -4.12
CA CYS A 20 -11.86 -2.27 -3.80
C CYS A 20 -11.90 -0.81 -4.29
N LYS A 21 -10.74 -0.24 -4.66
CA LYS A 21 -10.58 1.14 -5.14
C LYS A 21 -10.95 2.24 -4.13
N LEU A 22 -11.18 1.90 -2.86
CA LEU A 22 -11.48 2.89 -1.82
C LEU A 22 -10.29 3.83 -1.54
N CYS A 23 -9.07 3.28 -1.50
CA CYS A 23 -7.85 4.07 -1.33
C CYS A 23 -7.59 5.02 -2.51
N GLU A 24 -7.91 4.60 -3.74
CA GLU A 24 -7.88 5.45 -4.94
C GLU A 24 -8.91 6.58 -4.84
N ALA A 25 -10.13 6.27 -4.41
CA ALA A 25 -11.21 7.25 -4.28
C ALA A 25 -10.97 8.28 -3.16
N ILE A 26 -10.38 7.88 -2.03
CA ILE A 26 -10.16 8.77 -0.87
C ILE A 26 -8.88 9.60 -0.99
N CYS A 27 -7.96 9.25 -1.89
CA CYS A 27 -6.67 9.93 -1.99
C CYS A 27 -6.88 11.41 -2.38
N PRO A 28 -6.60 12.38 -1.49
CA PRO A 28 -6.92 13.78 -1.75
C PRO A 28 -6.07 14.37 -2.88
N ALA A 29 -4.86 13.84 -3.09
CA ALA A 29 -3.95 14.24 -4.15
C ALA A 29 -4.08 13.40 -5.44
N GLN A 30 -4.99 12.41 -5.45
CA GLN A 30 -5.17 11.49 -6.57
C GLN A 30 -3.85 10.83 -7.04
N ALA A 31 -3.01 10.44 -6.08
CA ALA A 31 -1.69 9.86 -6.33
C ALA A 31 -1.74 8.36 -6.67
N ILE A 32 -2.86 7.69 -6.39
CA ILE A 32 -3.02 6.24 -6.51
C ILE A 32 -3.78 5.93 -7.80
N THR A 33 -3.28 4.99 -8.61
CA THR A 33 -3.96 4.45 -9.79
C THR A 33 -4.14 2.95 -9.66
N ILE A 34 -5.38 2.45 -9.77
CA ILE A 34 -5.69 1.03 -9.61
C ILE A 34 -6.42 0.49 -10.82
N GLU A 35 -5.94 -0.62 -11.37
CA GLU A 35 -6.71 -1.42 -12.33
C GLU A 35 -7.00 -2.80 -11.72
N ALA A 36 -8.27 -3.18 -11.74
CA ALA A 36 -8.74 -4.45 -11.21
C ALA A 36 -8.96 -5.42 -12.37
N GLY A 37 -8.55 -6.67 -12.19
CA GLY A 37 -8.76 -7.73 -13.16
C GLY A 37 -8.91 -9.10 -12.50
N PRO A 38 -9.33 -10.12 -13.26
CA PRO A 38 -9.39 -11.48 -12.76
C PRO A 38 -7.97 -12.03 -12.61
N ARG A 39 -7.69 -12.64 -11.45
CA ARG A 39 -6.45 -13.36 -11.21
C ARG A 39 -6.43 -14.64 -12.05
N ARG A 40 -5.31 -14.93 -12.71
CA ARG A 40 -5.21 -16.00 -13.72
C ARG A 40 -5.48 -17.42 -13.18
N ASN A 41 -5.17 -17.69 -11.92
CA ASN A 41 -5.24 -19.04 -11.33
C ASN A 41 -6.64 -19.39 -10.78
N ASP A 42 -7.37 -18.43 -10.22
CA ASP A 42 -8.62 -18.69 -9.48
C ASP A 42 -9.79 -17.78 -9.89
N GLY A 43 -9.58 -16.83 -10.81
CA GLY A 43 -10.59 -15.89 -11.28
C GLY A 43 -11.00 -14.84 -10.24
N THR A 44 -10.37 -14.81 -9.06
CA THR A 44 -10.70 -13.84 -8.02
C THR A 44 -10.29 -12.43 -8.43
N ARG A 45 -11.03 -11.42 -7.97
CA ARG A 45 -10.70 -10.02 -8.27
C ARG A 45 -9.42 -9.62 -7.54
N ARG A 46 -8.41 -9.20 -8.31
CA ARG A 46 -7.13 -8.67 -7.80
C ARG A 46 -6.70 -7.45 -8.59
N THR A 47 -5.68 -6.77 -8.09
CA THR A 47 -5.09 -5.63 -8.79
C THR A 47 -4.14 -6.14 -9.86
N VAL A 48 -4.39 -5.78 -11.12
CA VAL A 48 -3.43 -5.99 -12.21
C VAL A 48 -2.41 -4.85 -12.25
N ARG A 49 -2.82 -3.68 -11.76
CA ARG A 49 -1.99 -2.48 -11.60
C ARG A 49 -2.35 -1.80 -10.28
N TYR A 50 -1.33 -1.38 -9.56
CA TYR A 50 -1.47 -0.59 -8.35
C TYR A 50 -0.25 0.31 -8.24
N ASP A 51 -0.40 1.55 -8.68
CA ASP A 51 0.71 2.49 -8.74
C ASP A 51 0.46 3.65 -7.78
N ILE A 52 1.53 4.18 -7.18
CA ILE A 52 1.51 5.39 -6.38
C ILE A 52 2.60 6.34 -6.87
N ASP A 53 2.20 7.56 -7.24
CA ASP A 53 3.13 8.67 -7.47
C ASP A 53 3.51 9.31 -6.12
N MET A 54 4.71 8.99 -5.62
CA MET A 54 5.18 9.47 -4.31
C MET A 54 5.49 10.97 -4.30
N VAL A 55 5.58 11.61 -5.48
CA VAL A 55 5.73 13.07 -5.62
C VAL A 55 4.39 13.78 -5.44
N LYS A 56 3.28 13.13 -5.84
CA LYS A 56 1.92 13.64 -5.58
C LYS A 56 1.43 13.31 -4.18
N CYS A 57 1.86 12.18 -3.62
CA CYS A 57 1.43 11.74 -2.31
C CYS A 57 1.79 12.77 -1.23
N ILE A 58 0.81 13.11 -0.38
CA ILE A 58 0.99 14.05 0.73
C ILE A 58 1.11 13.37 2.10
N TYR A 59 1.25 12.03 2.13
CA TYR A 59 1.46 11.24 3.36
C TYR A 59 0.44 11.50 4.48
N CYS A 60 -0.83 11.67 4.08
CA CYS A 60 -1.93 11.97 5.00
C CYS A 60 -2.44 10.76 5.78
N GLY A 61 -2.23 9.53 5.29
CA GLY A 61 -2.72 8.31 5.90
C GLY A 61 -4.17 7.92 5.60
N PHE A 62 -4.92 8.66 4.79
CA PHE A 62 -6.30 8.24 4.48
C PHE A 62 -6.39 6.89 3.76
N CYS A 63 -5.37 6.53 2.98
CA CYS A 63 -5.34 5.23 2.31
C CYS A 63 -5.25 4.05 3.29
N GLN A 64 -4.53 4.19 4.41
CA GLN A 64 -4.43 3.13 5.43
C GLN A 64 -5.73 2.99 6.23
N GLU A 65 -6.39 4.10 6.55
CA GLU A 65 -7.66 4.09 7.31
C GLU A 65 -8.84 3.63 6.46
N ALA A 66 -8.86 4.00 5.18
CA ALA A 66 -9.94 3.62 4.27
C ALA A 66 -9.85 2.16 3.79
N CYS A 67 -8.72 1.47 4.02
CA CYS A 67 -8.54 0.12 3.54
C CYS A 67 -9.28 -0.90 4.42
N PRO A 68 -10.31 -1.61 3.90
CA PRO A 68 -11.13 -2.50 4.73
C PRO A 68 -10.43 -3.81 5.14
N VAL A 69 -9.21 -4.04 4.65
CA VAL A 69 -8.47 -5.30 4.78
C VAL A 69 -7.00 -5.07 5.17
N ASP A 70 -6.66 -3.84 5.57
CA ASP A 70 -5.29 -3.42 5.91
C ASP A 70 -4.24 -3.77 4.83
N ALA A 71 -4.61 -3.62 3.56
CA ALA A 71 -3.74 -3.99 2.44
C ALA A 71 -2.64 -2.96 2.19
N ILE A 72 -3.00 -1.68 2.09
CA ILE A 72 -2.05 -0.56 1.95
C ILE A 72 -1.86 0.09 3.31
N VAL A 73 -0.61 0.29 3.69
CA VAL A 73 -0.25 0.93 4.96
C VAL A 73 0.89 1.92 4.74
N GLU A 74 0.97 2.92 5.60
CA GLU A 74 2.15 3.79 5.70
C GLU A 74 3.12 3.18 6.72
N GLY A 75 4.26 2.73 6.22
CA GLY A 75 5.30 2.08 7.00
C GLY A 75 6.13 3.06 7.83
N PRO A 76 7.10 2.53 8.61
CA PRO A 76 7.98 3.34 9.46
C PRO A 76 9.11 4.02 8.67
N ASN A 77 9.45 3.55 7.47
CA ASN A 77 10.58 4.06 6.72
C ASN A 77 10.33 5.50 6.24
N PHE A 78 11.32 6.37 6.42
CA PHE A 78 11.30 7.75 5.94
C PHE A 78 12.57 8.09 5.13
N GLU A 79 13.57 7.22 5.14
CA GLU A 79 14.86 7.42 4.48
C GLU A 79 14.87 6.70 3.13
N PHE A 80 14.10 7.24 2.18
CA PHE A 80 13.98 6.70 0.81
C PHE A 80 14.18 7.79 -0.24
N ALA A 81 15.04 8.78 0.05
CA ALA A 81 15.44 9.77 -0.94
C ALA A 81 16.10 9.06 -2.14
N THR A 82 15.76 9.53 -3.34
CA THR A 82 16.21 8.95 -4.61
C THR A 82 16.90 10.02 -5.46
N GLU A 83 17.70 9.58 -6.42
CA GLU A 83 18.45 10.49 -7.31
C GLU A 83 17.61 10.91 -8.52
N THR A 84 16.60 10.11 -8.87
CA THR A 84 15.73 10.35 -10.02
C THR A 84 14.25 10.44 -9.62
N ARG A 85 13.45 11.09 -10.46
CA ARG A 85 12.01 11.24 -10.24
C ARG A 85 11.29 9.91 -10.50
N GLU A 86 11.77 9.15 -11.47
CA GLU A 86 11.22 7.87 -11.92
C GLU A 86 11.21 6.85 -10.78
N GLU A 87 12.24 6.86 -9.93
CA GLU A 87 12.32 6.02 -8.75
C GLU A 87 11.22 6.31 -7.72
N LEU A 88 10.57 7.49 -7.76
CA LEU A 88 9.44 7.86 -6.89
C LEU A 88 8.07 7.49 -7.49
N TYR A 89 8.04 6.84 -8.66
CA TYR A 89 6.85 6.20 -9.19
C TYR A 89 6.85 4.73 -8.77
N TYR A 90 6.07 4.42 -7.73
CA TYR A 90 6.05 3.07 -7.19
C TYR A 90 4.98 2.25 -7.91
N ASP A 91 5.40 1.11 -8.44
CA ASP A 91 4.49 0.09 -8.95
C ASP A 91 4.08 -0.89 -7.83
N LYS A 92 3.19 -1.83 -8.20
CA LYS A 92 2.68 -2.84 -7.27
C LYS A 92 3.80 -3.69 -6.68
N ASP A 93 4.80 -4.05 -7.47
CA ASP A 93 5.87 -4.95 -7.06
C ASP A 93 6.81 -4.28 -6.05
N LYS A 94 7.15 -3.00 -6.27
CA LYS A 94 7.89 -2.17 -5.33
C LYS A 94 7.14 -2.05 -3.99
N LEU A 95 5.84 -1.79 -4.02
CA LEU A 95 5.02 -1.67 -2.81
C LEU A 95 4.94 -2.99 -2.04
N LEU A 96 4.82 -4.13 -2.74
CA LEU A 96 4.85 -5.46 -2.12
C LEU A 96 6.22 -5.77 -1.54
N ALA A 97 7.31 -5.44 -2.24
CA ALA A 97 8.68 -5.62 -1.74
C ALA A 97 8.93 -4.78 -0.47
N ASN A 98 8.38 -3.57 -0.41
CA ASN A 98 8.40 -2.74 0.80
C ASN A 98 7.64 -3.41 1.95
N GLY A 99 6.47 -3.99 1.67
CA GLY A 99 5.71 -4.78 2.63
C GLY A 99 6.51 -5.98 3.15
N ASP A 100 7.07 -6.78 2.25
CA ASP A 100 7.87 -7.95 2.61
C ASP A 100 9.09 -7.57 3.47
N ARG A 101 9.73 -6.43 3.19
CA ARG A 101 10.87 -5.90 3.97
C ARG A 101 10.47 -5.44 5.37
N TRP A 102 9.34 -4.74 5.51
CA TRP A 102 8.96 -4.05 6.74
C TRP A 102 7.82 -4.71 7.53
N GLU A 103 7.29 -5.86 7.07
CA GLU A 103 6.08 -6.48 7.63
C GLU A 103 6.15 -6.71 9.14
N ARG A 104 7.30 -7.12 9.67
CA ARG A 104 7.46 -7.35 11.12
C ARG A 104 7.23 -6.08 11.94
N GLU A 105 7.77 -4.97 11.46
CA GLU A 105 7.65 -3.68 12.16
C GLU A 105 6.28 -3.05 11.94
N ILE A 106 5.76 -3.11 10.70
CA ILE A 106 4.41 -2.70 10.36
C ILE A 106 3.38 -3.43 11.24
N ALA A 107 3.47 -4.76 11.35
CA ALA A 107 2.55 -5.55 12.15
C ALA A 107 2.63 -5.20 13.64
N ARG A 108 3.83 -4.98 14.17
CA ARG A 108 4.03 -4.51 15.55
C ARG A 108 3.35 -3.15 15.78
N ASN A 109 3.58 -2.19 14.88
CA ASN A 109 3.03 -0.84 15.00
C ASN A 109 1.50 -0.85 14.93
N ILE A 110 0.91 -1.63 14.02
CA ILE A 110 -0.55 -1.78 13.91
C ILE A 110 -1.13 -2.43 15.17
N ALA A 111 -0.49 -3.47 15.71
CA ALA A 111 -0.95 -4.10 16.94
C ALA A 111 -0.93 -3.13 18.14
N MET A 112 0.05 -2.23 18.20
CA MET A 112 0.12 -1.19 19.23
C MET A 112 -0.93 -0.09 19.03
N ASP A 113 -1.27 0.24 17.78
CA ASP A 113 -2.21 1.29 17.41
C ASP A 113 -3.68 0.82 17.38
N ALA A 114 -3.93 -0.49 17.34
CA ALA A 114 -5.25 -1.10 17.24
C ALA A 114 -6.31 -0.58 18.25
N PRO A 115 -5.98 -0.23 19.51
CA PRO A 115 -6.97 0.33 20.45
C PRO A 115 -7.52 1.72 20.05
N TYR A 116 -6.87 2.41 19.12
CA TYR A 116 -7.19 3.78 18.72
C TYR A 116 -7.81 3.88 17.31
N ARG A 117 -8.03 2.74 16.65
CA ARG A 117 -8.60 2.63 15.30
C ARG A 117 -10.03 2.12 15.32
#